data_AF-A0A956SBW7-F1
#
_entry.id   AF-A0A956SBW7-F1
#
_cell.length_a   1.000
_cell.length_b   1.000
_cell.length_c   1.000
_cell.angle_alpha   90.00
_cell.angle_beta   90.00
_cell.angle_gamma   90.00
#
_symmetry.space_group_name_H-M   'P 1'
#
loop_
_entity.id
_entity.type
_entity.pdbx_description
1 polymer ?
#
loop_
_entity_poly.entity_id
_entity_poly.type
_entity_poly.pdbx_seq_one_letter_code
_entity_poly.pdbx_strand_id
1 'polypeptide(L)'
;MLLLRRRTFFSREYDVVIGGASAGELVRARFKAEAELSLESRRFRMRRHGTFKGTYTLHEGDELVLEVRRTRVVPARLEFRFEDRNYEVNHRGWFSHTLKLEADGVSLGSARAEIGWKGGAIVELPDHLPHPVQAFLGWIALCRRDERKRH
;
A
#
# COMPACT_ATOMS: atom_id res chain seq x y z
N MET A 1 -7.74 -10.75 5.46
CA MET A 1 -6.72 -9.93 6.18
C MET A 1 -5.33 -10.27 5.68
N LEU A 2 -4.56 -9.26 5.31
CA LEU A 2 -3.17 -9.36 4.86
C LEU A 2 -2.26 -8.55 5.77
N LEU A 3 -1.09 -9.08 6.12
CA LEU A 3 -0.09 -8.40 6.94
C LEU A 3 1.21 -8.26 6.15
N LEU A 4 1.84 -7.09 6.23
CA LEU A 4 3.21 -6.86 5.82
C LEU A 4 4.07 -6.83 7.08
N ARG A 5 4.68 -7.97 7.43
CA ARG A 5 5.47 -8.11 8.66
C ARG A 5 6.94 -7.88 8.36
N ARG A 6 7.58 -6.91 9.00
CA ARG A 6 9.01 -6.65 8.79
C ARG A 6 9.85 -7.87 9.24
N ARG A 7 10.80 -8.31 8.40
CA ARG A 7 11.65 -9.47 8.73
C ARG A 7 12.60 -9.20 9.90
N THR A 8 13.29 -8.07 9.85
CA THR A 8 14.21 -7.63 10.92
C THR A 8 14.15 -6.12 11.15
N PHE A 9 14.61 -5.66 12.32
CA PHE A 9 14.49 -4.27 12.79
C PHE A 9 15.06 -3.20 11.85
N PHE A 10 16.10 -3.53 11.07
CA PHE A 10 16.69 -2.61 10.09
C PHE A 10 16.42 -3.02 8.63
N SER A 11 15.81 -4.18 8.39
CA SER A 11 15.50 -4.62 7.02
C SER A 11 14.48 -3.72 6.34
N ARG A 12 14.54 -3.67 5.02
CA ARG A 12 13.47 -3.13 4.17
C ARG A 12 12.61 -4.24 3.57
N GLU A 13 12.73 -5.43 4.13
CA GLU A 13 12.07 -6.65 3.70
C GLU A 13 10.91 -6.96 4.64
N TYR A 14 9.81 -7.37 4.04
CA TYR A 14 8.58 -7.69 4.73
C TYR A 14 8.09 -9.05 4.24
N ASP A 15 7.70 -9.93 5.15
CA ASP A 15 6.91 -11.09 4.82
C ASP A 15 5.48 -10.62 4.53
N VAL A 16 4.90 -11.11 3.43
CA VAL A 16 3.48 -10.97 3.15
C VAL A 16 2.79 -12.17 3.79
N VAL A 17 1.94 -11.93 4.77
CA VAL A 17 1.24 -12.97 5.53
C VAL A 17 -0.25 -12.89 5.24
N ILE A 18 -0.84 -14.00 4.78
CA ILE A 18 -2.25 -14.12 4.43
C ILE A 18 -2.82 -15.30 5.22
N GLY A 19 -3.91 -15.08 5.96
CA GLY A 19 -4.51 -16.13 6.79
C GLY A 19 -3.56 -16.73 7.83
N GLY A 20 -2.54 -15.97 8.27
CA GLY A 20 -1.52 -16.42 9.23
C GLY A 20 -0.32 -17.17 8.62
N ALA A 21 -0.36 -17.49 7.32
CA ALA A 21 0.75 -18.13 6.61
C ALA A 21 1.55 -17.12 5.78
N SER A 22 2.87 -17.31 5.68
CA SER A 22 3.69 -16.54 4.74
C SER A 22 3.33 -16.93 3.31
N ALA A 23 2.89 -15.96 2.52
CA ALA A 23 2.44 -16.12 1.14
C ALA A 23 3.40 -15.49 0.12
N GLY A 24 4.34 -14.67 0.60
CA GLY A 24 5.25 -13.94 -0.27
C GLY A 24 6.15 -12.98 0.50
N GLU A 25 6.83 -12.13 -0.26
CA GLU A 25 7.76 -11.13 0.28
C GLU A 25 7.64 -9.81 -0.44
N LEU A 26 7.87 -8.72 0.29
CA LEU A 26 7.95 -7.37 -0.21
C LEU A 26 9.30 -6.76 0.18
N VAL A 27 10.06 -6.33 -0.82
CA VAL A 27 11.42 -5.77 -0.66
C VAL A 27 11.39 -4.31 -1.10
N ARG A 28 11.63 -3.37 -0.18
CA ARG A 28 11.68 -1.94 -0.51
C ARG A 28 13.09 -1.51 -0.91
N ALA A 29 13.18 -0.67 -1.94
CA ALA A 29 14.43 -0.08 -2.37
C ALA A 29 15.03 0.86 -1.29
N ARG A 30 16.36 0.97 -1.24
CA ARG A 30 17.07 1.73 -0.19
C ARG A 30 16.98 3.26 -0.38
N PHE A 31 17.01 3.71 -1.62
CA PHE A 31 17.12 5.13 -1.99
C PHE A 31 16.00 5.62 -2.90
N LYS A 32 15.06 4.74 -3.26
CA LYS A 32 13.96 5.06 -4.16
C LYS A 32 12.64 4.71 -3.49
N ALA A 33 11.59 5.44 -3.83
CA ALA A 33 10.24 5.09 -3.42
C ALA A 33 9.69 3.97 -4.32
N GLU A 34 10.37 2.82 -4.26
CA GLU A 34 10.07 1.62 -5.04
C GLU A 34 10.07 0.39 -4.12
N ALA A 35 9.33 -0.63 -4.53
CA ALA A 35 9.38 -1.96 -3.90
C ALA A 35 9.12 -3.05 -4.94
N GLU A 36 9.64 -4.23 -4.67
CA GLU A 36 9.31 -5.45 -5.40
C GLU A 36 8.49 -6.35 -4.48
N LEU A 37 7.43 -6.95 -5.03
CA LEU A 37 6.54 -7.88 -4.36
C LEU A 37 6.60 -9.21 -5.10
N SER A 38 6.98 -10.27 -4.41
CA SER A 38 6.84 -11.65 -4.88
C SER A 38 5.66 -12.28 -4.14
N LEU A 39 4.60 -12.64 -4.86
CA LEU A 39 3.36 -13.17 -4.28
C LEU A 39 2.70 -14.14 -5.26
N GLU A 40 2.25 -15.31 -4.80
CA GLU A 40 1.57 -16.31 -5.65
C GLU A 40 2.39 -16.71 -6.89
N SER A 41 3.71 -16.86 -6.75
CA SER A 41 4.67 -17.12 -7.86
C SER A 41 4.75 -16.00 -8.91
N ARG A 42 4.11 -14.86 -8.68
CA ARG A 42 4.13 -13.68 -9.55
C ARG A 42 5.02 -12.61 -8.94
N ARG A 43 5.57 -11.74 -9.80
CA ARG A 43 6.43 -10.63 -9.39
C ARG A 43 5.85 -9.32 -9.83
N PHE A 44 5.71 -8.41 -8.87
CA PHE A 44 5.17 -7.10 -9.08
C PHE A 44 6.18 -6.02 -8.72
N ARG A 45 6.18 -4.92 -9.48
CA ARG A 45 6.96 -3.72 -9.19
C ARG A 45 6.02 -2.61 -8.74
N MET A 46 6.33 -2.04 -7.59
CA MET A 46 5.62 -0.91 -7.01
C MET A 46 6.51 0.32 -7.12
N ARG A 47 5.96 1.42 -7.63
CA ARG A 47 6.70 2.69 -7.75
C ARG A 47 5.85 3.85 -7.30
N ARG A 48 6.50 4.84 -6.69
CA ARG A 48 5.92 6.15 -6.46
C ARG A 48 6.58 7.14 -7.41
N HIS A 49 5.75 7.84 -8.17
CA HIS A 49 6.18 8.83 -9.14
C HIS A 49 6.08 10.25 -8.58
N GLY A 50 7.14 11.03 -8.84
CA GLY A 50 7.25 12.43 -8.48
C GLY A 50 7.48 12.69 -6.98
N THR A 51 8.29 13.69 -6.66
CA THR A 51 8.51 14.18 -5.29
C THR A 51 7.24 14.80 -4.69
N PHE A 52 6.41 15.45 -5.51
CA PHE A 52 5.19 16.16 -5.08
C PHE A 52 3.86 15.54 -5.57
N LYS A 53 3.85 14.82 -6.70
CA LYS A 53 2.63 14.40 -7.40
C LYS A 53 1.94 13.15 -6.85
N GLY A 54 2.55 12.45 -5.88
CA GLY A 54 1.87 11.46 -5.03
C GLY A 54 1.15 10.34 -5.80
N THR A 55 1.64 9.98 -6.99
CA THR A 55 1.09 8.88 -7.80
C THR A 55 1.85 7.61 -7.49
N TYR A 56 1.14 6.49 -7.37
CA TYR A 56 1.70 5.18 -7.10
C TYR A 56 1.26 4.23 -8.21
N THR A 57 2.17 3.41 -8.73
CA THR A 57 1.86 2.38 -9.72
C THR A 57 2.24 1.00 -9.23
N LEU A 58 1.45 0.01 -9.62
CA LEU A 58 1.68 -1.42 -9.47
C LEU A 58 1.77 -2.02 -10.86
N HIS A 59 2.86 -2.71 -11.14
CA HIS A 59 3.10 -3.38 -12.41
C HIS A 59 3.35 -4.87 -12.20
N GLU A 60 2.95 -5.68 -13.17
CA GLU A 60 3.39 -7.06 -13.33
C GLU A 60 4.19 -7.17 -14.63
N GLY A 61 5.49 -7.45 -14.53
CA GLY A 61 6.38 -7.26 -15.67
C GLY A 61 6.36 -5.80 -16.16
N ASP A 62 5.90 -5.59 -17.38
CA ASP A 62 5.74 -4.27 -18.01
C ASP A 62 4.27 -3.81 -18.06
N GLU A 63 3.33 -4.65 -17.65
CA GLU A 63 1.90 -4.34 -17.61
C GLU A 63 1.57 -3.48 -16.38
N LEU A 64 0.78 -2.42 -16.57
CA LEU A 64 0.24 -1.61 -15.49
C LEU A 64 -1.01 -2.31 -14.92
N VAL A 65 -0.90 -2.86 -13.72
CA VAL A 65 -2.00 -3.52 -13.00
C VAL A 65 -2.90 -2.49 -12.32
N LEU A 66 -2.29 -1.51 -11.65
CA LEU A 66 -3.03 -0.49 -10.91
C LEU A 66 -2.27 0.82 -10.84
N GLU A 67 -2.99 1.92 -10.94
CA GLU A 67 -2.47 3.25 -10.69
C GLU A 67 -3.35 3.99 -9.68
N VAL A 68 -2.71 4.48 -8.62
CA VAL A 68 -3.33 5.28 -7.57
C VAL A 68 -2.81 6.70 -7.71
N ARG A 69 -3.70 7.62 -8.11
CA ARG A 69 -3.37 9.03 -8.34
C ARG A 69 -3.85 9.90 -7.19
N ARG A 70 -3.13 10.99 -6.93
CA ARG A 70 -3.60 12.04 -6.03
C ARG A 70 -4.51 12.98 -6.80
N THR A 71 -5.75 13.16 -6.34
CA THR A 71 -6.75 13.96 -7.06
C THR A 71 -6.93 15.37 -6.49
N ARG A 72 -6.58 15.61 -5.23
CA ARG A 72 -6.62 16.95 -4.61
C ARG A 72 -5.38 17.28 -3.79
N VAL A 73 -5.03 18.57 -3.74
CA VAL A 73 -3.88 19.07 -2.96
C VAL A 73 -4.21 19.08 -1.46
N VAL A 74 -5.43 19.43 -1.06
CA VAL A 74 -5.89 19.36 0.35
C VAL A 74 -7.41 19.08 0.40
N PRO A 75 -7.89 18.09 1.20
CA PRO A 75 -7.11 17.00 1.77
C PRO A 75 -6.58 16.10 0.66
N ALA A 76 -5.38 15.53 0.84
CA ALA A 76 -4.73 14.67 -0.15
C ALA A 76 -5.49 13.35 -0.30
N ARG A 77 -6.49 13.32 -1.18
CA ARG A 77 -7.21 12.12 -1.58
C ARG A 77 -6.41 11.37 -2.64
N LEU A 78 -6.38 10.06 -2.48
CA LEU A 78 -5.86 9.14 -3.48
C LEU A 78 -7.04 8.42 -4.12
N GLU A 79 -6.99 8.19 -5.42
CA GLU A 79 -8.06 7.50 -6.14
C GLU A 79 -7.47 6.51 -7.14
N PHE A 80 -8.16 5.41 -7.36
CA PHE A 80 -7.86 4.46 -8.42
C PHE A 80 -9.13 3.85 -8.98
N ARG A 81 -9.04 3.33 -10.21
CA ARG A 81 -10.12 2.55 -10.83
C ARG A 81 -9.70 1.09 -10.89
N PHE A 82 -10.61 0.19 -10.54
CA PHE A 82 -10.41 -1.26 -10.61
C PHE A 82 -11.75 -1.93 -10.93
N GLU A 83 -11.78 -2.85 -11.90
CA GLU A 83 -12.99 -3.57 -12.34
C GLU A 83 -14.23 -2.65 -12.51
N ASP A 84 -14.04 -1.56 -13.25
CA ASP A 84 -15.07 -0.52 -13.53
C ASP A 84 -15.61 0.26 -12.33
N ARG A 85 -15.02 0.10 -11.15
CA ARG A 85 -15.36 0.87 -9.95
C ARG A 85 -14.28 1.87 -9.61
N ASN A 86 -14.71 3.03 -9.11
CA ASN A 86 -13.81 4.03 -8.56
C ASN A 86 -13.66 3.81 -7.06
N TYR A 87 -12.42 3.79 -6.61
CA TYR A 87 -12.05 3.63 -5.22
C TYR A 87 -11.36 4.90 -4.73
N GLU A 88 -11.79 5.40 -3.59
CA GLU A 88 -11.12 6.47 -2.87
C GLU A 88 -10.30 5.88 -1.72
N VAL A 89 -9.08 6.36 -1.57
CA VAL A 89 -8.18 6.05 -0.47
C VAL A 89 -7.93 7.33 0.31
N ASN A 90 -8.57 7.42 1.47
CA ASN A 90 -8.60 8.61 2.31
C ASN A 90 -7.96 8.33 3.67
N HIS A 91 -7.37 9.34 4.31
CA HIS A 91 -6.93 9.18 5.69
C HIS A 91 -8.15 9.10 6.61
N ARG A 92 -8.16 8.17 7.57
CA ARG A 92 -9.24 8.09 8.59
C ARG A 92 -9.32 9.35 9.48
N GLY A 93 -8.25 10.16 9.49
CA GLY A 93 -8.18 11.47 10.14
C GLY A 93 -6.83 12.14 9.86
N TRP A 94 -6.71 13.45 10.10
CA TRP A 94 -5.51 14.21 9.75
C TRP A 94 -4.22 13.63 10.38
N PHE A 95 -4.31 13.14 11.62
CA PHE A 95 -3.18 12.53 12.34
C PHE A 95 -3.07 11.01 12.18
N SER A 96 -3.99 10.35 11.46
CA SER A 96 -4.00 8.89 11.37
C SER A 96 -3.01 8.35 10.32
N HIS A 97 -2.28 7.29 10.69
CA HIS A 97 -1.49 6.45 9.77
C HIS A 97 -2.32 5.38 9.05
N THR A 98 -3.64 5.47 9.18
CA THR A 98 -4.61 4.57 8.56
C THR A 98 -5.16 5.19 7.29
N LEU A 99 -4.99 4.47 6.19
CA LEU A 99 -5.69 4.67 4.93
C LEU A 99 -7.01 3.89 4.98
N LYS A 100 -8.12 4.57 4.73
CA LYS A 100 -9.46 4.02 4.58
C LYS A 100 -9.73 3.85 3.10
N LEU A 101 -10.22 2.69 2.70
CA LEU A 101 -10.69 2.43 1.35
C LEU A 101 -12.20 2.66 1.32
N GLU A 102 -12.67 3.44 0.36
CA GLU A 102 -14.08 3.74 0.13
C GLU A 102 -14.42 3.50 -1.34
N ALA A 103 -15.65 3.04 -1.61
CA ALA A 103 -16.24 3.03 -2.94
C ALA A 103 -17.68 3.54 -2.81
N ASP A 104 -18.08 4.46 -3.69
CA ASP A 104 -19.42 5.05 -3.69
C ASP A 104 -19.84 5.62 -2.31
N GLY A 105 -18.88 6.18 -1.56
CA GLY A 105 -19.08 6.72 -0.21
C GLY A 105 -19.17 5.67 0.91
N VAL A 106 -19.08 4.38 0.58
CA VAL A 106 -19.13 3.28 1.56
C VAL A 106 -17.72 2.85 1.95
N SER A 107 -17.47 2.73 3.26
CA SER A 107 -16.22 2.20 3.79
C SER A 107 -16.10 0.70 3.51
N LEU A 108 -15.08 0.32 2.75
CA LEU A 108 -14.80 -1.08 2.42
C LEU A 108 -13.78 -1.72 3.35
N GLY A 109 -12.90 -0.91 3.95
CA GLY A 109 -11.84 -1.42 4.81
C GLY A 109 -10.73 -0.41 5.06
N SER A 110 -9.59 -0.88 5.54
CA SER A 110 -8.45 -0.03 5.81
C SER A 110 -7.09 -0.72 5.65
N ALA A 111 -6.08 0.08 5.32
CA ALA A 111 -4.68 -0.30 5.37
C ALA A 111 -3.96 0.67 6.33
N ARG A 112 -3.31 0.15 7.36
CA ARG A 112 -2.59 0.98 8.34
C ARG A 112 -1.17 0.51 8.51
N ALA A 113 -0.24 1.45 8.54
CA ALA A 113 1.12 1.13 8.95
C ALA A 113 1.17 0.95 10.47
N GLU A 114 1.83 -0.09 10.94
CA GLU A 114 2.04 -0.29 12.38
C GLU A 114 3.02 0.76 12.92
N ILE A 115 2.71 1.24 14.13
CA ILE A 115 3.51 2.19 14.89
C ILE A 115 4.38 1.39 15.86
N GLY A 116 5.67 1.72 15.93
CA GLY A 116 6.62 1.07 16.83
C GLY A 116 7.72 0.27 16.11
N TRP A 117 8.42 -0.51 16.90
CA TRP A 117 9.70 -1.17 16.62
C TRP A 117 9.55 -2.43 15.75
N LYS A 118 8.43 -3.15 15.86
CA LYS A 118 8.14 -4.30 14.99
C LYS A 118 7.87 -3.88 13.55
N GLY A 119 7.16 -2.77 13.34
CA GLY A 119 6.94 -2.15 12.03
C GLY A 119 6.22 -3.05 11.02
N GLY A 120 5.55 -2.44 10.04
CA GLY A 120 4.78 -3.22 9.07
C GLY A 120 3.53 -2.49 8.64
N ALA A 121 2.63 -3.22 8.03
CA ALA A 121 1.28 -2.76 7.74
C ALA A 121 0.26 -3.88 7.96
N ILE A 122 -0.91 -3.49 8.44
CA ILE A 122 -2.10 -4.34 8.57
C ILE A 122 -3.08 -3.89 7.51
N VAL A 123 -3.57 -4.83 6.71
CA VAL A 123 -4.49 -4.59 5.60
C VAL A 123 -5.75 -5.42 5.80
N GLU A 124 -6.85 -4.73 6.03
CA GLU A 124 -8.19 -5.25 6.26
C GLU A 124 -9.07 -4.73 5.14
N LEU A 125 -9.02 -5.40 3.99
CA LEU A 125 -9.77 -5.06 2.79
C LEU A 125 -10.66 -6.25 2.38
N PRO A 126 -11.71 -6.01 1.58
CA PRO A 126 -12.58 -7.08 1.10
C PRO A 126 -11.83 -8.12 0.27
N ASP A 127 -12.24 -9.37 0.37
CA ASP A 127 -11.59 -10.50 -0.32
C ASP A 127 -11.78 -10.46 -1.85
N HIS A 128 -12.70 -9.66 -2.38
CA HIS A 128 -12.83 -9.45 -3.82
C HIS A 128 -11.66 -8.65 -4.42
N LEU A 129 -10.90 -7.92 -3.60
CA LEU A 129 -9.71 -7.24 -4.08
C LEU A 129 -8.53 -8.22 -4.11
N PRO A 130 -7.82 -8.37 -5.24
CA PRO A 130 -6.68 -9.28 -5.33
C PRO A 130 -5.61 -8.97 -4.29
N HIS A 131 -4.96 -10.01 -3.75
CA HIS A 131 -3.88 -9.83 -2.78
C HIS A 131 -2.76 -8.87 -3.22
N PRO A 132 -2.33 -8.83 -4.51
CA PRO A 132 -1.37 -7.82 -4.96
C PRO A 132 -1.83 -6.37 -4.74
N VAL A 133 -3.13 -6.09 -4.96
CA VAL A 133 -3.73 -4.76 -4.73
C VAL A 133 -3.75 -4.45 -3.23
N GLN A 134 -4.11 -5.43 -2.39
CA GLN A 134 -4.11 -5.26 -0.94
C GLN A 134 -2.69 -4.98 -0.40
N ALA A 135 -1.69 -5.76 -0.83
CA ALA A 135 -0.29 -5.56 -0.48
C ALA A 135 0.23 -4.18 -0.95
N PHE A 136 -0.17 -3.76 -2.15
CA PHE A 136 0.16 -2.45 -2.69
C PHE A 136 -0.37 -1.29 -1.82
N LEU A 137 -1.64 -1.36 -1.40
CA LEU A 137 -2.20 -0.36 -0.48
C LEU A 137 -1.48 -0.36 0.89
N GLY A 138 -1.09 -1.53 1.39
CA GLY A 138 -0.24 -1.66 2.57
C GLY A 138 1.12 -0.97 2.41
N TRP A 139 1.75 -1.10 1.25
CA TRP A 139 3.00 -0.40 0.93
C TRP A 139 2.82 1.12 0.81
N ILE A 140 1.71 1.61 0.25
CA ILE A 140 1.39 3.04 0.24
C ILE A 140 1.29 3.57 1.68
N ALA A 141 0.64 2.84 2.59
CA ALA A 141 0.57 3.21 4.00
C ALA A 141 1.97 3.32 4.64
N LEU A 142 2.87 2.39 4.33
CA LEU A 142 4.28 2.45 4.76
C LEU A 142 5.00 3.69 4.22
N CYS A 143 4.84 4.01 2.94
CA CYS A 143 5.46 5.18 2.32
C CYS A 143 4.99 6.48 2.96
N ARG A 144 3.68 6.64 3.18
CA ARG A 144 3.09 7.82 3.81
C ARG A 144 3.54 7.99 5.27
N ARG A 145 3.72 6.90 6.01
CA ARG A 145 4.28 6.95 7.37
C ARG A 145 5.71 7.50 7.35
N ASP A 146 6.54 7.04 6.42
CA ASP A 146 7.94 7.45 6.34
C ASP A 146 8.11 8.91 5.89
N GLU A 147 7.18 9.45 5.07
CA GLU A 147 7.12 10.88 4.74
C GLU A 147 6.92 11.76 5.97
N ARG A 148 5.98 11.40 6.85
CA ARG A 148 5.69 12.18 8.07
C ARG A 148 6.84 12.23 9.06
N LYS A 149 7.74 11.24 9.07
CA LYS A 149 8.92 11.23 9.95
C LYS A 149 10.04 12.18 9.49
N ARG A 150 9.97 12.70 8.26
CA ARG A 150 10.96 13.62 7.70
C ARG A 150 10.62 15.09 7.91
N HIS A 151 9.44 15.38 8.46
CA HIS A 151 8.98 16.70 8.87
C HIS A 151 8.92 16.77 10.39
#